data_AF-A0A496XPS3-F1
#
_entry.id   AF-A0A496XPS3-F1
#
_cell.length_a   1.000
_cell.length_b   1.000
_cell.length_c   1.000
_cell.angle_alpha   90.00
_cell.angle_beta   90.00
_cell.angle_gamma   90.00
#
_symmetry.space_group_name_H-M   'P 1'
#
loop_
_entity.id
_entity.type
_entity.pdbx_description
1 polymer ?
#
loop_
_entity_poly.entity_id
_entity_poly.type
_entity_poly.pdbx_seq_one_letter_code
_entity_poly.pdbx_strand_id
1 'polypeptide(L)'
;MRQAVTAVIVSENELFIVKRQNYLKAFPGYSAFPGGKVDHDEDDSPLEHPSLSDFDPRIIHALNRELEEEIGLDLFKGLESGLIKSFHHIGNAVTPKFNVYRFDTHFFKIELSEKVNFEFNDGEFSSCEWIDAKEMLERYLKADAMAVPPTVKVIKALASDIKDIGPFHLGLELDLEVEVPYIEPIYGIKQFFPLSNTFPPANRTNCFLIGDEEKYLIDPSPASEMELDKFLSTLKTFSFDNIFLTHHHPDHHEFSTNIAKARSVPMSMGAKTYQMILDRFGANYFDGIKINFFKEGDILTKSLGRDIRVYEVPGHDEGQLALAPDSMEWFLVGDLVQTFGTVVIARPEGDMAKYFKTMQRVIDLKPKNIIPSHGIAVGGTFKLEETLKHRMMREKQIIELLKQGKTQEEMLPLIYEGLDNKLHPYALMTIESHLVKIKNEGLA
;
A
#
# COMPACT_ATOMS: atom_id res chain seq x y z
N MET A 1 8.01 13.60 -16.15
CA MET A 1 7.89 13.39 -14.69
C MET A 1 7.18 14.61 -14.16
N ARG A 2 6.10 14.44 -13.38
CA ARG A 2 5.37 15.59 -12.84
C ARG A 2 6.17 16.19 -11.69
N GLN A 3 6.07 17.50 -11.52
CA GLN A 3 6.65 18.18 -10.36
C GLN A 3 5.60 18.22 -9.25
N ALA A 4 6.04 18.18 -8.00
CA ALA A 4 5.19 18.30 -6.83
C ALA A 4 5.93 19.07 -5.73
N VAL A 5 5.20 19.53 -4.72
CA VAL A 5 5.72 20.30 -3.61
C VAL A 5 5.20 19.76 -2.29
N THR A 6 5.97 19.98 -1.22
CA THR A 6 5.60 19.54 0.12
C THR A 6 6.12 20.53 1.15
N ALA A 7 5.24 20.98 2.05
CA ALA A 7 5.51 21.93 3.11
C ALA A 7 5.73 21.24 4.45
N VAL A 8 6.97 21.19 4.91
CA VAL A 8 7.36 20.73 6.24
C VAL A 8 7.27 21.93 7.19
N ILE A 9 6.10 22.13 7.78
CA ILE A 9 5.82 23.27 8.66
C ILE A 9 6.23 22.92 10.08
N VAL A 10 7.01 23.79 10.72
CA VAL A 10 7.48 23.63 12.10
C VAL A 10 7.26 24.90 12.91
N SER A 11 7.10 24.76 14.22
CA SER A 11 7.10 25.88 15.15
C SER A 11 7.62 25.39 16.50
N GLU A 12 8.56 26.13 17.08
CA GLU A 12 9.28 25.73 18.29
C GLU A 12 9.94 24.34 18.12
N ASN A 13 9.44 23.31 18.82
CA ASN A 13 9.93 21.92 18.76
C ASN A 13 8.92 20.97 18.12
N GLU A 14 7.84 21.49 17.52
CA GLU A 14 6.78 20.70 16.94
C GLU A 14 6.74 20.84 15.42
N LEU A 15 6.31 19.77 14.74
CA LEU A 15 5.92 19.79 13.35
C LEU A 15 4.41 19.78 13.22
N PHE A 16 3.92 20.32 12.12
CA PHE A 16 2.54 20.15 11.71
C PHE A 16 2.43 18.91 10.81
N ILE A 17 1.56 17.97 11.17
CA ILE A 17 1.32 16.74 10.42
C ILE A 17 -0.17 16.61 10.09
N VAL A 18 -0.46 16.07 8.91
CA VAL A 18 -1.82 15.79 8.46
C VAL A 18 -2.01 14.29 8.28
N LYS A 19 -3.24 13.80 8.51
CA LYS A 19 -3.62 12.42 8.22
C LYS A 19 -4.59 12.40 7.04
N ARG A 20 -4.16 11.82 5.93
CA ARG A 20 -4.94 11.72 4.68
C ARG A 20 -6.22 10.90 4.89
N GLN A 21 -7.30 11.29 4.23
CA GLN A 21 -8.57 10.55 4.23
C GLN A 21 -8.41 9.13 3.67
N ASN A 22 -9.16 8.18 4.23
CA ASN A 22 -9.06 6.75 3.85
C ASN A 22 -9.64 6.45 2.46
N TYR A 23 -10.47 7.34 1.91
CA TYR A 23 -11.09 7.16 0.58
C TYR A 23 -10.27 7.76 -0.57
N LEU A 24 -9.12 8.37 -0.28
CA LEU A 24 -8.28 8.98 -1.31
C LEU A 24 -7.59 7.92 -2.18
N LYS A 25 -7.37 8.27 -3.45
CA LYS A 25 -6.67 7.39 -4.39
C LYS A 25 -5.17 7.27 -4.09
N ALA A 26 -4.56 8.33 -3.55
CA ALA A 26 -3.13 8.39 -3.25
C ALA A 26 -2.89 8.40 -1.75
N PHE A 27 -2.18 7.38 -1.27
CA PHE A 27 -1.75 7.22 0.12
C PHE A 27 -2.88 7.42 1.16
N PRO A 28 -4.02 6.72 1.04
CA PRO A 28 -5.13 6.86 1.97
C PRO A 28 -4.74 6.46 3.39
N GLY A 29 -5.06 7.29 4.37
CA GLY A 29 -4.75 7.05 5.80
C GLY A 29 -3.29 7.30 6.20
N TYR A 30 -2.43 7.75 5.28
CA TYR A 30 -1.03 8.07 5.58
C TYR A 30 -0.93 9.40 6.34
N SER A 31 0.01 9.44 7.28
CA SER A 31 0.58 10.68 7.78
C SER A 31 1.44 11.32 6.69
N ALA A 32 1.19 12.60 6.44
CA ALA A 32 1.84 13.37 5.40
C ALA A 32 2.07 14.81 5.88
N PHE A 33 2.80 15.54 5.05
CA PHE A 33 2.89 16.99 5.12
C PHE A 33 1.98 17.59 4.04
N PRO A 34 1.45 18.81 4.23
CA PRO A 34 0.69 19.51 3.19
C PRO A 34 1.47 19.64 1.88
N GLY A 35 0.77 19.59 0.75
CA GLY A 35 1.33 19.83 -0.57
C GLY A 35 0.76 18.92 -1.67
N GLY A 36 0.98 19.34 -2.91
CA GLY A 36 0.39 18.67 -4.07
C GLY A 36 1.21 18.83 -5.34
N LYS A 37 0.52 18.70 -6.48
CA LYS A 37 1.14 18.72 -7.81
C LYS A 37 1.38 20.16 -8.26
N VAL A 38 2.45 20.38 -9.00
CA VAL A 38 2.65 21.62 -9.75
C VAL A 38 1.89 21.51 -11.06
N ASP A 39 0.94 22.42 -11.28
CA ASP A 39 0.06 22.36 -12.44
C ASP A 39 0.72 22.90 -13.72
N HIS A 40 0.16 22.48 -14.87
CA HIS A 40 0.74 22.84 -16.16
C HIS A 40 0.64 24.35 -16.44
N ASP A 41 -0.43 24.96 -15.94
CA ASP A 41 -0.82 26.36 -16.00
C ASP A 41 -0.54 27.13 -14.70
N GLU A 42 0.32 26.58 -13.83
CA GLU A 42 0.77 27.25 -12.61
C GLU A 42 1.40 28.61 -12.92
N ASP A 43 1.11 29.61 -12.08
CA ASP A 43 1.64 30.97 -12.23
C ASP A 43 3.18 30.95 -12.24
N ASP A 44 3.77 31.68 -13.20
CA ASP A 44 5.21 31.84 -13.37
C ASP A 44 5.66 33.29 -13.14
N SER A 45 4.78 34.13 -12.58
CA SER A 45 5.06 35.51 -12.25
C SER A 45 6.25 35.64 -11.27
N PRO A 46 7.13 36.64 -11.44
CA PRO A 46 8.32 36.78 -10.61
C PRO A 46 8.01 36.86 -9.11
N LEU A 47 8.83 36.18 -8.30
CA LEU A 47 8.73 36.23 -6.85
C LEU A 47 9.36 37.53 -6.33
N GLU A 48 8.55 38.39 -5.70
CA GLU A 48 9.02 39.72 -5.25
C GLU A 48 9.82 39.66 -3.94
N HIS A 49 9.59 38.65 -3.10
CA HIS A 49 10.21 38.55 -1.79
C HIS A 49 11.70 38.11 -1.89
N PRO A 50 12.66 38.81 -1.26
CA PRO A 50 14.09 38.50 -1.39
C PRO A 50 14.48 37.08 -0.98
N SER A 51 13.83 36.51 0.04
CA SER A 51 14.10 35.13 0.48
C SER A 51 13.68 34.07 -0.54
N LEU A 52 12.98 34.45 -1.60
CA LEU A 52 12.46 33.56 -2.61
C LEU A 52 13.15 33.70 -3.98
N SER A 53 14.07 34.65 -4.14
CA SER A 53 14.61 35.07 -5.45
C SER A 53 15.33 33.96 -6.23
N ASP A 54 15.83 32.94 -5.53
CA ASP A 54 16.62 31.86 -6.10
C ASP A 54 15.79 30.61 -6.46
N PHE A 55 14.48 30.62 -6.18
CA PHE A 55 13.59 29.51 -6.49
C PHE A 55 12.84 29.69 -7.81
N ASP A 56 12.46 28.58 -8.42
CA ASP A 56 11.56 28.58 -9.57
C ASP A 56 10.18 29.14 -9.16
N PRO A 57 9.71 30.24 -9.80
CA PRO A 57 8.42 30.85 -9.48
C PRO A 57 7.26 29.87 -9.49
N ARG A 58 7.23 28.93 -10.45
CA ARG A 58 6.14 27.96 -10.57
C ARG A 58 6.09 27.00 -9.38
N ILE A 59 7.25 26.61 -8.87
CA ILE A 59 7.34 25.72 -7.70
C ILE A 59 6.81 26.44 -6.46
N ILE A 60 7.16 27.71 -6.28
CA ILE A 60 6.75 28.48 -5.10
C ILE A 60 5.27 28.87 -5.17
N HIS A 61 4.75 29.25 -6.35
CA HIS A 61 3.33 29.53 -6.54
C HIS A 61 2.47 28.27 -6.32
N ALA A 62 2.92 27.10 -6.81
CA ALA A 62 2.27 25.84 -6.48
C ALA A 62 2.27 25.58 -4.98
N LEU A 63 3.39 25.79 -4.29
CA LEU A 63 3.47 25.61 -2.84
C LEU A 63 2.51 26.54 -2.10
N ASN A 64 2.42 27.81 -2.51
CA ASN A 64 1.48 28.76 -1.93
C ASN A 64 0.03 28.33 -2.16
N ARG A 65 -0.34 27.94 -3.39
CA ARG A 65 -1.68 27.46 -3.72
C ARG A 65 -2.08 26.27 -2.86
N GLU A 66 -1.22 25.25 -2.77
CA GLU A 66 -1.50 24.06 -1.97
C GLU A 66 -1.62 24.40 -0.47
N LEU A 67 -0.78 25.29 0.06
CA LEU A 67 -0.89 25.75 1.46
C LEU A 67 -2.20 26.51 1.73
N GLU A 68 -2.65 27.36 0.81
CA GLU A 68 -3.92 28.06 0.93
C GLU A 68 -5.11 27.10 0.82
N GLU A 69 -5.11 26.22 -0.17
CA GLU A 69 -6.21 25.27 -0.45
C GLU A 69 -6.36 24.20 0.65
N GLU A 70 -5.24 23.71 1.17
CA GLU A 70 -5.25 22.59 2.11
C GLU A 70 -5.36 23.02 3.58
N ILE A 71 -4.75 24.16 3.95
CA ILE A 71 -4.62 24.58 5.36
C ILE A 71 -4.84 26.08 5.61
N GLY A 72 -5.17 26.87 4.57
CA GLY A 72 -5.45 28.30 4.68
C GLY A 72 -4.23 29.18 4.98
N LEU A 73 -3.00 28.71 4.70
CA LEU A 73 -1.77 29.49 4.91
C LEU A 73 -1.32 30.16 3.62
N ASP A 74 -1.31 31.49 3.60
CA ASP A 74 -0.70 32.29 2.53
C ASP A 74 0.81 32.48 2.82
N LEU A 75 1.64 31.87 1.98
CA LEU A 75 3.10 31.88 2.09
C LEU A 75 3.65 33.30 1.99
N PHE A 76 3.15 34.11 1.05
CA PHE A 76 3.68 35.45 0.77
C PHE A 76 3.33 36.41 1.92
N LYS A 77 2.07 36.44 2.35
CA LYS A 77 1.65 37.23 3.52
C LYS A 77 2.34 36.74 4.80
N GLY A 78 2.58 35.44 4.92
CA GLY A 78 3.30 34.85 6.04
C GLY A 78 4.75 35.38 6.16
N LEU A 79 5.45 35.49 5.03
CA LEU A 79 6.80 36.09 4.97
C LEU A 79 6.77 37.59 5.27
N GLU A 80 5.87 38.35 4.65
CA GLU A 80 5.77 39.81 4.84
C GLU A 80 5.43 40.21 6.27
N SER A 81 4.54 39.46 6.92
CA SER A 81 4.13 39.72 8.30
C SER A 81 5.15 39.28 9.36
N GLY A 82 6.16 38.49 8.97
CA GLY A 82 7.11 37.87 9.89
C GLY A 82 6.54 36.66 10.64
N LEU A 83 5.37 36.16 10.25
CA LEU A 83 4.86 34.87 10.74
C LEU A 83 5.78 33.73 10.30
N ILE A 84 6.30 33.75 9.07
CA ILE A 84 7.29 32.80 8.59
C ILE A 84 8.68 33.37 8.91
N LYS A 85 9.37 32.77 9.88
CA LYS A 85 10.72 33.15 10.31
C LYS A 85 11.79 32.69 9.33
N SER A 86 11.63 31.49 8.79
CA SER A 86 12.60 30.89 7.89
C SER A 86 11.91 29.99 6.85
N PHE A 87 12.50 29.95 5.65
CA PHE A 87 12.01 29.19 4.50
C PHE A 87 13.22 28.56 3.80
N HIS A 88 13.24 27.23 3.72
CA HIS A 88 14.38 26.48 3.19
C HIS A 88 13.95 25.31 2.32
N HIS A 89 14.57 25.15 1.16
CA HIS A 89 14.48 23.91 0.40
C HIS A 89 15.39 22.84 1.05
N ILE A 90 14.82 21.69 1.39
CA ILE A 90 15.54 20.62 2.12
C ILE A 90 15.86 19.40 1.24
N GLY A 91 15.35 19.36 0.01
CA GLY A 91 15.71 18.35 -0.98
C GLY A 91 14.54 17.87 -1.82
N ASN A 92 14.85 16.94 -2.73
CA ASN A 92 13.89 16.36 -3.67
C ASN A 92 13.73 14.86 -3.46
N ALA A 93 12.48 14.40 -3.51
CA ALA A 93 12.15 12.99 -3.56
C ALA A 93 11.61 12.62 -4.95
N VAL A 94 12.36 11.81 -5.68
CA VAL A 94 11.92 11.29 -6.98
C VAL A 94 11.24 9.95 -6.79
N THR A 95 10.00 9.86 -7.24
CA THR A 95 9.25 8.61 -7.23
C THR A 95 9.93 7.58 -8.15
N PRO A 96 10.18 6.35 -7.66
CA PRO A 96 10.86 5.32 -8.43
C PRO A 96 10.21 5.01 -9.78
N LYS A 97 11.01 4.53 -10.73
CA LYS A 97 10.56 4.27 -12.12
C LYS A 97 9.43 3.23 -12.23
N PHE A 98 9.32 2.32 -11.27
CA PHE A 98 8.32 1.26 -11.30
C PHE A 98 6.91 1.70 -10.88
N ASN A 99 6.75 2.88 -10.29
CA ASN A 99 5.42 3.43 -9.99
C ASN A 99 4.83 4.08 -11.25
N VAL A 100 3.54 3.83 -11.49
CA VAL A 100 2.81 4.38 -12.65
C VAL A 100 2.74 5.91 -12.57
N TYR A 101 2.42 6.44 -11.39
CA TYR A 101 2.43 7.88 -11.14
C TYR A 101 3.77 8.28 -10.54
N ARG A 102 4.49 9.18 -11.21
CA ARG A 102 5.82 9.61 -10.82
C ARG A 102 5.91 11.11 -10.61
N PHE A 103 6.35 11.49 -9.43
CA PHE A 103 6.61 12.85 -9.02
C PHE A 103 8.08 13.07 -8.71
N ASP A 104 8.56 14.26 -9.02
CA ASP A 104 9.76 14.88 -8.45
C ASP A 104 9.27 15.91 -7.45
N THR A 105 9.28 15.54 -6.18
CA THR A 105 8.66 16.32 -5.11
C THR A 105 9.71 17.17 -4.40
N HIS A 106 9.53 18.49 -4.41
CA HIS A 106 10.36 19.44 -3.69
C HIS A 106 9.85 19.60 -2.26
N PHE A 107 10.73 19.38 -1.29
CA PHE A 107 10.40 19.56 0.12
C PHE A 107 10.92 20.92 0.60
N PHE A 108 10.04 21.71 1.20
CA PHE A 108 10.35 23.00 1.79
C PHE A 108 10.06 22.98 3.28
N LYS A 109 11.04 23.33 4.10
CA LYS A 109 10.86 23.58 5.54
C LYS A 109 10.42 25.03 5.75
N ILE A 110 9.33 25.21 6.48
CA ILE A 110 8.74 26.51 6.80
C ILE A 110 8.67 26.63 8.33
N GLU A 111 9.43 27.55 8.90
CA GLU A 111 9.43 27.79 10.36
C GLU A 111 8.51 28.95 10.70
N LEU A 112 7.49 28.68 11.51
CA LEU A 112 6.55 29.70 11.97
C LEU A 112 6.98 30.31 13.29
N SER A 113 6.65 31.59 13.46
CA SER A 113 6.98 32.37 14.64
C SER A 113 6.23 31.90 15.88
N GLU A 114 5.01 31.41 15.68
CA GLU A 114 4.09 30.82 16.64
C GLU A 114 3.23 29.73 15.95
N LYS A 115 2.58 28.87 16.75
CA LYS A 115 1.67 27.85 16.22
C LYS A 115 0.39 28.50 15.70
N VAL A 116 0.00 28.13 14.49
CA VAL A 116 -1.25 28.56 13.87
C VAL A 116 -2.27 27.43 13.97
N ASN A 117 -3.51 27.76 14.30
CA ASN A 117 -4.62 26.82 14.18
C ASN A 117 -5.13 26.85 12.74
N PHE A 118 -4.69 25.88 11.94
CA PHE A 118 -5.06 25.80 10.54
C PHE A 118 -6.50 25.30 10.37
N GLU A 119 -7.23 25.92 9.45
CA GLU A 119 -8.49 25.38 8.93
C GLU A 119 -8.13 24.47 7.75
N PHE A 120 -8.42 23.18 7.85
CA PHE A 120 -8.02 22.22 6.82
C PHE A 120 -9.19 21.75 5.97
N ASN A 121 -8.88 21.34 4.74
CA ASN A 121 -9.85 20.74 3.82
C ASN A 121 -10.23 19.31 4.28
N ASP A 122 -11.47 19.16 4.77
CA ASP A 122 -12.03 17.89 5.24
C ASP A 122 -12.19 16.84 4.13
N GLY A 123 -12.18 17.28 2.87
CA GLY A 123 -12.13 16.43 1.69
C GLY A 123 -10.81 15.68 1.52
N GLU A 124 -9.69 16.23 2.00
CA GLU A 124 -8.35 15.66 1.83
C GLU A 124 -7.77 15.10 3.13
N PHE A 125 -7.95 15.80 4.25
CA PHE A 125 -7.44 15.36 5.54
C PHE A 125 -8.56 14.93 6.47
N SER A 126 -8.32 13.82 7.17
CA SER A 126 -9.20 13.32 8.23
C SER A 126 -8.91 13.98 9.58
N SER A 127 -7.67 14.43 9.77
CA SER A 127 -7.22 15.18 10.94
C SER A 127 -5.90 15.88 10.65
N CYS A 128 -5.59 16.90 11.44
CA CYS A 128 -4.28 17.52 11.50
C CYS A 128 -3.90 17.78 12.97
N GLU A 129 -2.61 17.85 13.26
CA GLU A 129 -2.13 18.17 14.60
C GLU A 129 -0.74 18.81 14.56
N TRP A 130 -0.46 19.62 15.59
CA TRP A 130 0.90 19.96 15.98
C TRP A 130 1.41 18.88 16.94
N ILE A 131 2.60 18.35 16.66
CA ILE A 131 3.19 17.24 17.43
C ILE A 131 4.70 17.38 17.53
N ASP A 132 5.27 16.97 18.67
CA ASP A 132 6.72 16.87 18.83
C ASP A 132 7.31 15.86 17.83
N ALA A 133 8.43 16.20 17.20
CA ALA A 133 9.04 15.36 16.17
C ALA A 133 9.47 13.98 16.66
N LYS A 134 9.89 13.86 17.92
CA LYS A 134 10.23 12.58 18.53
C LYS A 134 8.98 11.78 18.83
N GLU A 135 7.91 12.41 19.29
CA GLU A 135 6.63 11.73 19.47
C GLU A 135 6.08 11.19 18.15
N MET A 136 6.13 11.98 17.07
CA MET A 136 5.70 11.51 15.74
C MET A 136 6.56 10.32 15.25
N LEU A 137 7.87 10.40 15.46
CA LEU A 137 8.77 9.29 15.14
C LEU A 137 8.42 8.03 15.96
N GLU A 138 8.12 8.18 17.25
CA GLU A 138 7.68 7.07 18.09
C GLU A 138 6.37 6.45 17.62
N ARG A 139 5.39 7.25 17.18
CA ARG A 139 4.14 6.72 16.60
C ARG A 139 4.41 5.86 15.36
N TYR A 140 5.30 6.31 14.48
CA TYR A 140 5.73 5.51 13.33
C TYR A 140 6.44 4.22 13.78
N LEU A 141 7.40 4.29 14.71
CA LEU A 141 8.16 3.14 15.22
C LEU A 141 7.30 2.13 15.98
N LYS A 142 6.12 2.51 16.47
CA LYS A 142 5.13 1.61 17.11
C LYS A 142 4.13 1.00 16.12
N ALA A 143 4.28 1.29 14.82
CA ALA A 143 3.35 0.95 13.74
C ALA A 143 1.96 1.61 13.88
N ASP A 144 1.87 2.73 14.63
CA ASP A 144 0.60 3.44 14.87
C ASP A 144 0.34 4.52 13.79
N ALA A 145 1.30 4.77 12.90
CA ALA A 145 1.19 5.70 11.78
C ALA A 145 1.84 5.13 10.51
N MET A 146 1.17 5.33 9.37
CA MET A 146 1.74 5.06 8.06
C MET A 146 2.41 6.32 7.51
N ALA A 147 3.55 6.19 6.86
CA ALA A 147 4.18 7.30 6.16
C ALA A 147 4.97 6.81 4.94
N VAL A 148 5.08 7.63 3.91
CA VAL A 148 5.93 7.31 2.76
C VAL A 148 7.41 7.50 3.12
N PRO A 149 8.36 6.81 2.46
CA PRO A 149 9.76 6.87 2.84
C PRO A 149 10.36 8.28 2.94
N PRO A 150 10.08 9.23 2.02
CA PRO A 150 10.56 10.61 2.16
C PRO A 150 10.05 11.29 3.44
N THR A 151 8.76 11.13 3.76
CA THR A 151 8.15 11.66 4.99
C THR A 151 8.79 11.06 6.24
N VAL A 152 9.04 9.75 6.25
CA VAL A 152 9.75 9.09 7.36
C VAL A 152 11.16 9.64 7.52
N LYS A 153 11.91 9.85 6.41
CA LYS A 153 13.25 10.44 6.45
C LYS A 153 13.22 11.87 7.04
N VAL A 154 12.24 12.69 6.65
CA VAL A 154 12.04 14.04 7.21
C VAL A 154 11.71 13.98 8.70
N ILE A 155 10.76 13.15 9.12
CA ILE A 155 10.40 13.00 10.54
C ILE A 155 11.62 12.59 11.37
N LYS A 156 12.43 11.63 10.88
CA LYS A 156 13.68 11.22 11.54
C LYS A 156 14.69 12.37 11.66
N ALA A 157 14.86 13.17 10.61
CA ALA A 157 15.75 14.32 10.63
C ALA A 157 15.29 15.37 11.66
N LEU A 158 14.00 15.73 11.64
CA LEU A 158 13.40 16.68 12.58
C LEU A 158 13.47 16.19 14.04
N ALA A 159 13.29 14.89 14.27
CA ALA A 159 13.38 14.29 15.61
C ALA A 159 14.81 14.32 16.17
N SER A 160 15.82 14.33 15.29
CA SER A 160 17.24 14.46 15.64
C SER A 160 17.59 15.91 15.95
N ASP A 161 17.32 16.83 15.02
CA ASP A 161 17.50 18.26 15.19
C ASP A 161 16.47 19.01 14.35
N ILE A 162 15.46 19.59 15.00
CA ILE A 162 14.38 20.31 14.31
C ILE A 162 14.86 21.62 13.67
N LYS A 163 15.97 22.20 14.16
CA LYS A 163 16.47 23.49 13.68
C LYS A 163 17.28 23.31 12.42
N ASP A 164 18.18 22.32 12.41
CA ASP A 164 19.07 22.06 11.29
C ASP A 164 18.94 20.63 10.78
N ILE A 165 18.07 20.44 9.78
CA ILE A 165 17.96 19.18 9.05
C ILE A 165 18.80 19.15 7.77
N GLY A 166 19.41 20.28 7.38
CA GLY A 166 20.16 20.46 6.15
C GLY A 166 19.43 20.02 4.86
N PRO A 167 20.08 20.13 3.70
CA PRO A 167 19.67 19.36 2.53
C PRO A 167 20.10 17.90 2.73
N PHE A 168 19.20 16.94 2.54
CA PHE A 168 19.54 15.51 2.61
C PHE A 168 18.82 14.69 1.54
N HIS A 169 19.38 13.52 1.24
CA HIS A 169 18.90 12.69 0.14
C HIS A 169 17.59 11.97 0.51
N LEU A 170 16.48 12.42 -0.09
CA LEU A 170 15.15 11.85 0.12
C LEU A 170 14.81 10.69 -0.84
N GLY A 171 15.67 10.43 -1.83
CA GLY A 171 15.51 9.33 -2.78
C GLY A 171 15.70 7.94 -2.15
N LEU A 172 15.31 6.91 -2.91
CA LEU A 172 15.68 5.53 -2.58
C LEU A 172 17.15 5.29 -2.93
N GLU A 173 17.89 4.72 -1.99
CA GLU A 173 19.29 4.35 -2.14
C GLU A 173 19.40 2.88 -2.58
N LEU A 174 18.90 2.58 -3.78
CA LEU A 174 18.90 1.21 -4.34
C LEU A 174 19.29 1.24 -5.81
N ASP A 175 20.13 0.30 -6.23
CA ASP A 175 20.48 0.11 -7.64
C ASP A 175 19.48 -0.85 -8.29
N LEU A 176 18.46 -0.29 -8.95
CA LEU A 176 17.37 -1.04 -9.59
C LEU A 176 17.84 -1.97 -10.73
N GLU A 177 19.09 -1.83 -11.20
CA GLU A 177 19.68 -2.76 -12.16
C GLU A 177 20.05 -4.09 -11.51
N VAL A 178 20.36 -4.09 -10.20
CA VAL A 178 20.85 -5.29 -9.47
C VAL A 178 20.08 -5.59 -8.18
N GLU A 179 19.10 -4.76 -7.82
CA GLU A 179 18.29 -4.89 -6.61
C GLU A 179 16.79 -4.77 -6.88
N VAL A 180 16.00 -5.49 -6.10
CA VAL A 180 14.56 -5.32 -5.97
C VAL A 180 14.26 -4.14 -5.04
N PRO A 181 13.40 -3.19 -5.45
CA PRO A 181 13.01 -2.08 -4.60
C PRO A 181 12.16 -2.53 -3.42
N TYR A 182 12.28 -1.82 -2.30
CA TYR A 182 11.42 -2.01 -1.15
C TYR A 182 11.13 -0.68 -0.42
N ILE A 183 10.07 -0.67 0.37
CA ILE A 183 9.70 0.41 1.28
C ILE A 183 9.25 -0.17 2.63
N GLU A 184 9.04 0.69 3.62
CA GLU A 184 8.50 0.32 4.93
C GLU A 184 7.45 1.38 5.30
N PRO A 185 6.20 1.28 4.79
CA PRO A 185 5.18 2.30 5.05
C PRO A 185 4.65 2.20 6.49
N ILE A 186 4.73 1.01 7.08
CA ILE A 186 4.43 0.69 8.47
C ILE A 186 5.71 0.10 9.05
N TYR A 187 6.23 0.67 10.14
CA TYR A 187 7.46 0.18 10.74
C TYR A 187 7.34 -1.30 11.17
N GLY A 188 8.39 -2.07 10.91
CA GLY A 188 8.39 -3.52 11.18
C GLY A 188 7.79 -4.37 10.06
N ILE A 189 7.30 -3.76 8.98
CA ILE A 189 6.81 -4.45 7.77
C ILE A 189 7.54 -3.90 6.55
N LYS A 190 8.58 -4.60 6.13
CA LYS A 190 9.28 -4.26 4.88
C LYS A 190 8.52 -4.87 3.71
N GLN A 191 8.21 -4.05 2.73
CA GLN A 191 7.47 -4.40 1.53
C GLN A 191 8.39 -4.32 0.31
N PHE A 192 8.75 -5.47 -0.23
CA PHE A 192 9.54 -5.64 -1.44
C PHE A 192 8.62 -5.74 -2.66
N PHE A 193 9.10 -5.25 -3.80
CA PHE A 193 8.34 -5.26 -5.04
C PHE A 193 9.12 -5.97 -6.15
N PRO A 194 9.33 -7.30 -6.08
CA PRO A 194 9.85 -8.02 -7.24
C PRO A 194 8.87 -7.91 -8.41
N LEU A 195 9.37 -7.92 -9.64
CA LEU A 195 8.54 -8.27 -10.80
C LEU A 195 7.99 -9.67 -10.56
N SER A 196 6.71 -9.88 -10.85
CA SER A 196 6.06 -11.20 -10.74
C SER A 196 5.18 -11.47 -11.96
N ASN A 197 4.87 -12.75 -12.19
CA ASN A 197 3.95 -13.18 -13.25
C ASN A 197 2.47 -13.07 -12.81
N THR A 198 2.12 -11.96 -12.16
CA THR A 198 0.76 -11.65 -11.69
C THR A 198 -0.16 -11.16 -12.83
N PHE A 199 -1.46 -11.14 -12.59
CA PHE A 199 -2.44 -10.73 -13.59
C PHE A 199 -2.41 -9.22 -13.87
N PRO A 200 -2.47 -8.78 -15.15
CA PRO A 200 -2.57 -7.37 -15.49
C PRO A 200 -3.78 -6.68 -14.84
N PRO A 201 -3.68 -5.38 -14.48
CA PRO A 201 -2.58 -4.47 -14.78
C PRO A 201 -1.41 -4.54 -13.77
N ALA A 202 -1.48 -5.43 -12.76
CA ALA A 202 -0.35 -5.67 -11.88
C ALA A 202 0.81 -6.27 -12.69
N ASN A 203 2.05 -5.95 -12.30
CA ASN A 203 3.26 -6.61 -12.78
C ASN A 203 4.20 -6.98 -11.62
N ARG A 204 3.69 -6.85 -10.39
CA ARG A 204 4.40 -7.09 -9.13
C ARG A 204 3.42 -7.65 -8.11
N THR A 205 3.92 -8.60 -7.33
CA THR A 205 3.31 -9.11 -6.11
C THR A 205 4.20 -8.65 -4.97
N ASN A 206 3.58 -8.09 -3.96
CA ASN A 206 4.28 -7.62 -2.77
C ASN A 206 4.83 -8.82 -2.02
N CYS A 207 6.11 -8.79 -1.72
CA CYS A 207 6.73 -9.69 -0.78
C CYS A 207 7.00 -8.94 0.52
N PHE A 208 6.76 -9.56 1.68
CA PHE A 208 6.91 -8.88 2.96
C PHE A 208 7.96 -9.53 3.84
N LEU A 209 8.69 -8.75 4.63
CA LEU A 209 9.52 -9.25 5.71
C LEU A 209 9.00 -8.69 7.03
N ILE A 210 8.55 -9.59 7.90
CA ILE A 210 8.04 -9.27 9.24
C ILE A 210 8.71 -10.17 10.29
N GLY A 211 8.71 -9.71 11.54
CA GLY A 211 9.16 -10.48 12.69
C GLY A 211 10.33 -9.84 13.43
N ASP A 212 10.41 -10.15 14.73
CA ASP A 212 11.48 -9.70 15.62
C ASP A 212 12.64 -10.71 15.61
N GLU A 213 12.55 -11.74 16.45
CA GLU A 213 13.56 -12.79 16.58
C GLU A 213 13.44 -13.84 15.47
N GLU A 214 12.23 -14.32 15.18
CA GLU A 214 11.94 -15.24 14.08
C GLU A 214 11.26 -14.48 12.94
N LYS A 215 11.98 -14.30 11.83
CA LYS A 215 11.55 -13.47 10.71
C LYS A 215 11.01 -14.30 9.55
N TYR A 216 9.89 -13.85 9.01
CA TYR A 216 9.21 -14.50 7.90
C TYR A 216 9.25 -13.63 6.65
N LEU A 217 9.74 -14.22 5.56
CA LEU A 217 9.60 -13.66 4.21
C LEU A 217 8.30 -14.20 3.59
N ILE A 218 7.33 -13.33 3.35
CA ILE A 218 5.98 -13.68 2.93
C ILE A 218 5.85 -13.49 1.42
N ASP A 219 5.36 -14.51 0.71
CA ASP A 219 5.07 -14.54 -0.72
C ASP A 219 6.21 -14.05 -1.65
N PRO A 220 7.45 -14.56 -1.52
CA PRO A 220 8.50 -14.22 -2.48
C PRO A 220 8.23 -14.88 -3.85
N SER A 221 7.97 -14.07 -4.87
CA SER A 221 7.58 -14.53 -6.21
C SER A 221 8.24 -13.83 -7.42
N PRO A 222 9.58 -13.81 -7.56
CA PRO A 222 10.25 -13.25 -8.74
C PRO A 222 9.72 -13.82 -10.07
N ALA A 223 9.55 -13.00 -11.10
CA ALA A 223 8.99 -13.43 -12.39
C ALA A 223 9.96 -14.26 -13.26
N SER A 224 11.25 -14.26 -12.93
CA SER A 224 12.31 -14.86 -13.75
C SER A 224 13.59 -15.09 -12.94
N GLU A 225 14.53 -15.87 -13.49
CA GLU A 225 15.87 -16.05 -12.90
C GLU A 225 16.62 -14.73 -12.73
N MET A 226 16.48 -13.80 -13.69
CA MET A 226 17.10 -12.47 -13.58
C MET A 226 16.54 -11.67 -12.40
N GLU A 227 15.22 -11.69 -12.21
CA GLU A 227 14.60 -11.02 -11.07
C GLU A 227 14.92 -11.74 -9.75
N LEU A 228 15.04 -13.07 -9.77
CA LEU A 228 15.51 -13.86 -8.62
C LEU A 228 16.92 -13.44 -8.21
N ASP A 229 17.85 -13.28 -9.15
CA ASP A 229 19.23 -12.83 -8.85
C ASP A 229 19.23 -11.43 -8.20
N LYS A 230 18.43 -10.50 -8.73
CA LYS A 230 18.24 -9.18 -8.12
C LYS A 230 17.69 -9.31 -6.71
N PHE A 231 16.67 -10.15 -6.53
CA PHE A 231 16.04 -10.28 -5.23
C PHE A 231 16.96 -10.93 -4.20
N LEU A 232 17.70 -11.97 -4.58
CA LEU A 232 18.73 -12.58 -3.73
C LEU A 232 19.82 -11.57 -3.38
N SER A 233 20.20 -10.68 -4.30
CA SER A 233 21.14 -9.59 -4.03
C SER A 233 20.61 -8.65 -2.95
N THR A 234 19.37 -8.15 -3.11
CA THR A 234 18.69 -7.32 -2.10
C THR A 234 18.60 -8.03 -0.76
N LEU A 235 18.19 -9.29 -0.77
CA LEU A 235 18.01 -10.08 0.44
C LEU A 235 19.31 -10.29 1.21
N LYS A 236 20.52 -10.15 0.64
CA LYS A 236 21.80 -10.30 1.37
C LYS A 236 21.89 -9.40 2.60
N THR A 237 21.26 -8.23 2.58
CA THR A 237 21.25 -7.27 3.69
C THR A 237 20.15 -7.56 4.72
N PHE A 238 19.32 -8.58 4.48
CA PHE A 238 18.22 -9.00 5.34
C PHE A 238 18.40 -10.45 5.81
N SER A 239 18.04 -10.69 7.07
CA SER A 239 17.93 -12.03 7.64
C SER A 239 16.47 -12.45 7.71
N PHE A 240 16.19 -13.72 7.41
CA PHE A 240 14.90 -14.36 7.65
C PHE A 240 15.12 -15.83 7.93
N ASP A 241 14.20 -16.41 8.68
CA ASP A 241 14.31 -17.75 9.24
C ASP A 241 13.34 -18.71 8.55
N ASN A 242 12.36 -18.19 7.82
CA ASN A 242 11.30 -18.96 7.21
C ASN A 242 10.66 -18.19 6.04
N ILE A 243 10.06 -18.91 5.10
CA ILE A 243 9.21 -18.34 4.05
C ILE A 243 7.76 -18.72 4.33
N PHE A 244 6.85 -17.75 4.35
CA PHE A 244 5.42 -18.01 4.48
C PHE A 244 4.71 -17.81 3.14
N LEU A 245 3.87 -18.75 2.74
CA LEU A 245 2.99 -18.61 1.57
C LEU A 245 1.54 -18.39 2.02
N THR A 246 0.94 -17.29 1.58
CA THR A 246 -0.46 -16.95 1.89
C THR A 246 -1.41 -17.92 1.22
N HIS A 247 -1.19 -18.23 -0.06
CA HIS A 247 -2.02 -19.14 -0.85
C HIS A 247 -1.26 -19.73 -2.05
N HIS A 248 -1.97 -20.51 -2.88
CA HIS A 248 -1.36 -21.40 -3.87
C HIS A 248 -1.18 -20.80 -5.27
N HIS A 249 -1.55 -19.53 -5.50
CA HIS A 249 -1.42 -18.92 -6.82
C HIS A 249 0.05 -18.67 -7.17
N PRO A 250 0.47 -18.93 -8.42
CA PRO A 250 1.88 -18.95 -8.80
C PRO A 250 2.62 -17.65 -8.45
N ASP A 251 1.97 -16.51 -8.61
CA ASP A 251 2.55 -15.19 -8.34
C ASP A 251 2.74 -14.88 -6.85
N HIS A 252 2.53 -15.85 -5.95
CA HIS A 252 2.86 -15.80 -4.52
C HIS A 252 4.02 -16.71 -4.15
N HIS A 253 4.39 -17.66 -5.01
CA HIS A 253 5.37 -18.68 -4.66
C HIS A 253 6.37 -19.03 -5.77
N GLU A 254 6.33 -18.37 -6.92
CA GLU A 254 7.29 -18.58 -8.00
C GLU A 254 8.74 -18.35 -7.51
N PHE A 255 9.66 -19.28 -7.77
CA PHE A 255 11.02 -19.30 -7.21
C PHE A 255 11.13 -19.26 -5.66
N SER A 256 10.03 -19.31 -4.90
CA SER A 256 10.10 -19.35 -3.42
C SER A 256 10.90 -20.54 -2.90
N THR A 257 10.81 -21.70 -3.57
CA THR A 257 11.58 -22.91 -3.23
C THR A 257 13.07 -22.73 -3.55
N ASN A 258 13.43 -21.99 -4.61
CA ASN A 258 14.81 -21.62 -4.92
C ASN A 258 15.38 -20.72 -3.81
N ILE A 259 14.60 -19.73 -3.36
CA ILE A 259 14.99 -18.82 -2.28
C ILE A 259 15.14 -19.60 -0.96
N ALA A 260 14.20 -20.48 -0.63
CA ALA A 260 14.24 -21.33 0.56
C ALA A 260 15.53 -22.17 0.60
N LYS A 261 15.86 -22.82 -0.53
CA LYS A 261 17.08 -23.65 -0.67
C LYS A 261 18.35 -22.80 -0.59
N ALA A 262 18.41 -21.67 -1.31
CA ALA A 262 19.55 -20.76 -1.29
C ALA A 262 19.85 -20.22 0.10
N ARG A 263 18.82 -20.08 0.95
CA ARG A 263 18.94 -19.58 2.33
C ARG A 263 18.89 -20.68 3.40
N SER A 264 18.68 -21.94 3.00
CA SER A 264 18.56 -23.08 3.91
C SER A 264 17.48 -22.89 4.98
N VAL A 265 16.35 -22.30 4.61
CA VAL A 265 15.21 -22.04 5.52
C VAL A 265 14.02 -22.94 5.21
N PRO A 266 13.20 -23.30 6.22
CA PRO A 266 11.90 -23.94 6.02
C PRO A 266 10.93 -23.02 5.26
N MET A 267 9.84 -23.64 4.80
CA MET A 267 8.67 -22.94 4.28
C MET A 267 7.45 -23.26 5.14
N SER A 268 6.50 -22.34 5.19
CA SER A 268 5.31 -22.39 6.02
C SER A 268 4.09 -21.98 5.23
N MET A 269 2.96 -22.67 5.41
CA MET A 269 1.70 -22.37 4.70
C MET A 269 0.51 -23.10 5.32
N GLY A 270 -0.69 -22.86 4.81
CA GLY A 270 -1.85 -23.68 5.12
C GLY A 270 -1.78 -25.07 4.48
N ALA A 271 -2.34 -26.09 5.15
CA ALA A 271 -2.36 -27.46 4.60
C ALA A 271 -3.07 -27.55 3.24
N LYS A 272 -4.12 -26.74 3.04
CA LYS A 272 -4.86 -26.67 1.77
C LYS A 272 -4.02 -26.05 0.65
N THR A 273 -3.34 -24.93 0.94
CA THR A 273 -2.37 -24.30 0.03
C THR A 273 -1.28 -25.27 -0.41
N TYR A 274 -0.68 -25.99 0.54
CA TYR A 274 0.32 -27.01 0.23
C TYR A 274 -0.20 -28.08 -0.73
N GLN A 275 -1.39 -28.65 -0.45
CA GLN A 275 -1.97 -29.68 -1.30
C GLN A 275 -2.29 -29.14 -2.71
N MET A 276 -2.86 -27.94 -2.82
CA MET A 276 -3.16 -27.31 -4.11
C MET A 276 -1.90 -27.05 -4.94
N ILE A 277 -0.78 -26.67 -4.31
CA ILE A 277 0.51 -26.51 -5.00
C ILE A 277 0.99 -27.88 -5.50
N LEU A 278 0.94 -28.94 -4.69
CA LEU A 278 1.36 -30.27 -5.12
C LEU A 278 0.50 -30.81 -6.28
N ASP A 279 -0.81 -30.61 -6.21
CA ASP A 279 -1.76 -31.08 -7.23
C ASP A 279 -1.52 -30.40 -8.58
N ARG A 280 -1.14 -29.11 -8.56
CA ARG A 280 -0.94 -28.31 -9.77
C ARG A 280 0.48 -28.38 -10.33
N PHE A 281 1.49 -28.42 -9.46
CA PHE A 281 2.90 -28.27 -9.85
C PHE A 281 3.74 -29.54 -9.62
N GLY A 282 3.18 -30.57 -8.99
CA GLY A 282 3.79 -31.88 -8.82
C GLY A 282 4.19 -32.21 -7.38
N ALA A 283 4.18 -33.50 -7.05
CA ALA A 283 4.43 -34.01 -5.70
C ALA A 283 5.84 -33.68 -5.15
N ASN A 284 6.81 -33.39 -6.02
CA ASN A 284 8.19 -33.08 -5.68
C ASN A 284 8.48 -31.56 -5.58
N TYR A 285 7.45 -30.71 -5.66
CA TYR A 285 7.62 -29.25 -5.67
C TYR A 285 8.45 -28.73 -4.48
N PHE A 286 8.25 -29.31 -3.30
CA PHE A 286 8.91 -28.94 -2.05
C PHE A 286 10.08 -29.86 -1.65
N ASP A 287 10.61 -30.67 -2.57
CA ASP A 287 11.67 -31.62 -2.27
C ASP A 287 12.89 -30.95 -1.62
N GLY A 288 13.33 -31.52 -0.49
CA GLY A 288 14.45 -31.04 0.29
C GLY A 288 14.15 -29.82 1.17
N ILE A 289 12.88 -29.42 1.31
CA ILE A 289 12.46 -28.29 2.14
C ILE A 289 11.58 -28.80 3.29
N LYS A 290 11.88 -28.38 4.52
CA LYS A 290 11.00 -28.62 5.67
C LYS A 290 9.76 -27.73 5.56
N ILE A 291 8.58 -28.34 5.67
CA ILE A 291 7.29 -27.63 5.62
C ILE A 291 6.66 -27.58 7.01
N ASN A 292 6.23 -26.39 7.43
CA ASN A 292 5.43 -26.17 8.62
C ASN A 292 4.01 -25.77 8.23
N PHE A 293 3.01 -26.24 8.96
CA PHE A 293 1.61 -25.94 8.68
C PHE A 293 1.02 -24.97 9.71
N PHE A 294 0.27 -24.01 9.22
CA PHE A 294 -0.48 -23.03 10.02
C PHE A 294 -1.97 -23.07 9.69
N LYS A 295 -2.80 -22.69 10.66
CA LYS A 295 -4.26 -22.55 10.54
C LYS A 295 -4.75 -21.33 11.33
N GLU A 296 -6.03 -21.01 11.20
CA GLU A 296 -6.69 -19.94 11.96
C GLU A 296 -6.30 -19.97 13.46
N GLY A 297 -5.89 -18.81 13.98
CA GLY A 297 -5.59 -18.58 15.39
C GLY A 297 -4.15 -18.90 15.82
N ASP A 298 -3.40 -19.65 15.01
CA ASP A 298 -1.98 -19.92 15.27
C ASP A 298 -1.18 -18.62 15.29
N ILE A 299 -0.15 -18.57 16.13
CA ILE A 299 0.81 -17.45 16.17
C ILE A 299 1.95 -17.77 15.21
N LEU A 300 2.13 -16.93 14.18
CA LEU A 300 3.20 -17.06 13.20
C LEU A 300 4.55 -16.64 13.81
N THR A 301 4.59 -15.44 14.40
CA THR A 301 5.79 -14.84 14.99
C THR A 301 5.37 -13.68 15.90
N LYS A 302 6.35 -12.96 16.47
CA LYS A 302 6.17 -11.65 17.08
C LYS A 302 6.74 -10.55 16.20
N SER A 303 6.05 -9.41 16.12
CA SER A 303 6.56 -8.19 15.51
C SER A 303 6.29 -7.01 16.44
N LEU A 304 7.32 -6.23 16.74
CA LEU A 304 7.29 -5.15 17.74
C LEU A 304 6.77 -5.65 19.11
N GLY A 305 7.15 -6.88 19.48
CA GLY A 305 6.75 -7.54 20.72
C GLY A 305 5.30 -8.04 20.76
N ARG A 306 4.54 -7.93 19.66
CA ARG A 306 3.13 -8.35 19.56
C ARG A 306 3.02 -9.65 18.76
N ASP A 307 2.19 -10.57 19.23
CA ASP A 307 1.90 -11.81 18.49
C ASP A 307 1.22 -11.47 17.16
N ILE A 308 1.73 -12.05 16.07
CA ILE A 308 1.13 -12.00 14.74
C ILE A 308 0.39 -13.30 14.51
N ARG A 309 -0.93 -13.22 14.35
CA ARG A 309 -1.80 -14.38 14.17
C ARG A 309 -2.14 -14.64 12.72
N VAL A 310 -2.42 -15.90 12.45
CA VAL A 310 -2.93 -16.42 11.19
C VAL A 310 -4.45 -16.38 11.17
N TYR A 311 -5.01 -15.87 10.07
CA TYR A 311 -6.45 -15.79 9.81
C TYR A 311 -6.77 -16.47 8.48
N GLU A 312 -7.66 -17.44 8.47
CA GLU A 312 -8.22 -18.03 7.25
C GLU A 312 -9.20 -17.07 6.60
N VAL A 313 -8.93 -16.69 5.35
CA VAL A 313 -9.72 -15.71 4.59
C VAL A 313 -10.21 -16.30 3.27
N PRO A 314 -11.05 -17.37 3.31
CA PRO A 314 -11.45 -18.07 2.11
C PRO A 314 -12.35 -17.23 1.21
N GLY A 315 -12.30 -17.51 -0.09
CA GLY A 315 -13.26 -16.98 -1.05
C GLY A 315 -12.61 -16.64 -2.38
N HIS A 316 -11.48 -15.94 -2.38
CA HIS A 316 -10.64 -15.81 -3.57
C HIS A 316 -9.91 -17.12 -3.85
N ASP A 317 -9.13 -17.54 -2.86
CA ASP A 317 -8.63 -18.90 -2.72
C ASP A 317 -9.14 -19.49 -1.41
N GLU A 318 -9.34 -20.80 -1.39
CA GLU A 318 -9.84 -21.48 -0.22
C GLU A 318 -8.77 -21.79 0.84
N GLY A 319 -7.50 -21.86 0.44
CA GLY A 319 -6.36 -22.04 1.33
C GLY A 319 -5.78 -20.73 1.84
N GLN A 320 -6.34 -19.58 1.45
CA GLN A 320 -5.76 -18.28 1.74
C GLN A 320 -5.69 -17.97 3.23
N LEU A 321 -4.47 -17.67 3.68
CA LEU A 321 -4.15 -17.20 5.01
C LEU A 321 -3.73 -15.73 4.96
N ALA A 322 -4.21 -14.97 5.93
CA ALA A 322 -3.92 -13.57 6.17
C ALA A 322 -3.28 -13.40 7.55
N LEU A 323 -2.60 -12.28 7.77
CA LEU A 323 -1.79 -12.06 8.98
C LEU A 323 -2.15 -10.72 9.64
N ALA A 324 -2.33 -10.71 10.96
CA ALA A 324 -2.52 -9.48 11.73
C ALA A 324 -2.07 -9.64 13.19
N PRO A 325 -1.60 -8.56 13.84
CA PRO A 325 -1.49 -8.53 15.30
C PRO A 325 -2.88 -8.52 15.94
N ASP A 326 -2.97 -8.99 17.18
CA ASP A 326 -4.22 -8.97 17.97
C ASP A 326 -4.83 -7.57 18.12
N SER A 327 -4.00 -6.53 18.08
CA SER A 327 -4.43 -5.13 18.16
C SER A 327 -5.06 -4.60 16.88
N MET A 328 -4.98 -5.32 15.76
CA MET A 328 -5.51 -4.90 14.46
C MET A 328 -4.94 -3.55 13.96
N GLU A 329 -3.69 -3.22 14.34
CA GLU A 329 -2.98 -2.04 13.81
C GLU A 329 -2.78 -2.15 12.30
N TRP A 330 -2.66 -3.36 11.79
CA TRP A 330 -2.60 -3.65 10.36
C TRP A 330 -3.16 -5.04 10.09
N PHE A 331 -3.56 -5.31 8.85
CA PHE A 331 -3.98 -6.64 8.42
C PHE A 331 -3.43 -6.89 7.01
N LEU A 332 -2.51 -7.83 6.87
CA LEU A 332 -2.08 -8.36 5.59
C LEU A 332 -3.19 -9.26 5.06
N VAL A 333 -4.04 -8.70 4.19
CA VAL A 333 -5.28 -9.32 3.70
C VAL A 333 -5.06 -10.14 2.42
N GLY A 334 -3.85 -10.18 1.90
CA GLY A 334 -3.49 -10.90 0.69
C GLY A 334 -4.36 -10.46 -0.49
N ASP A 335 -4.90 -11.45 -1.21
CA ASP A 335 -5.75 -11.27 -2.40
C ASP A 335 -7.23 -11.12 -2.07
N LEU A 336 -7.59 -10.67 -0.85
CA LEU A 336 -8.97 -10.25 -0.62
C LEU A 336 -9.32 -8.97 -1.39
N VAL A 337 -8.35 -8.07 -1.55
CA VAL A 337 -8.52 -6.80 -2.23
C VAL A 337 -7.19 -6.34 -2.81
N GLN A 338 -7.23 -5.41 -3.75
CA GLN A 338 -6.06 -4.76 -4.34
C GLN A 338 -6.33 -3.26 -4.44
N THR A 339 -5.28 -2.43 -4.42
CA THR A 339 -5.47 -0.96 -4.49
C THR A 339 -5.72 -0.44 -5.91
N PHE A 340 -5.52 -1.28 -6.92
CA PHE A 340 -5.80 -0.95 -8.31
C PHE A 340 -6.55 -2.12 -8.97
N GLY A 341 -7.71 -1.85 -9.59
CA GLY A 341 -8.56 -2.91 -10.17
C GLY A 341 -9.31 -3.75 -9.12
N THR A 342 -9.75 -4.94 -9.51
CA THR A 342 -10.51 -5.86 -8.66
C THR A 342 -9.98 -7.28 -8.78
N VAL A 343 -9.94 -8.01 -7.66
CA VAL A 343 -9.52 -9.42 -7.60
C VAL A 343 -10.49 -10.31 -8.39
N VAL A 344 -10.00 -11.33 -9.08
CA VAL A 344 -10.85 -12.32 -9.76
C VAL A 344 -11.24 -13.42 -8.76
N ILE A 345 -12.53 -13.75 -8.68
CA ILE A 345 -13.05 -14.84 -7.85
C ILE A 345 -13.55 -15.95 -8.77
N ALA A 346 -12.63 -16.77 -9.28
CA ALA A 346 -12.91 -17.75 -10.32
C ALA A 346 -12.95 -19.18 -9.76
N ARG A 347 -13.86 -20.00 -10.30
CA ARG A 347 -13.92 -21.44 -10.03
C ARG A 347 -12.74 -22.18 -10.67
N PRO A 348 -12.36 -23.37 -10.18
CA PRO A 348 -12.99 -24.12 -9.08
C PRO A 348 -12.58 -23.66 -7.67
N GLU A 349 -11.56 -22.81 -7.55
CA GLU A 349 -10.97 -22.41 -6.27
C GLU A 349 -11.76 -21.32 -5.54
N GLY A 350 -12.29 -20.34 -6.27
CA GLY A 350 -13.02 -19.22 -5.71
C GLY A 350 -14.50 -19.52 -5.42
N ASP A 351 -15.00 -18.92 -4.35
CA ASP A 351 -16.38 -18.97 -3.90
C ASP A 351 -16.85 -17.56 -3.51
N MET A 352 -17.75 -16.97 -4.31
CA MET A 352 -18.25 -15.61 -4.09
C MET A 352 -19.01 -15.45 -2.76
N ALA A 353 -19.69 -16.50 -2.28
CA ALA A 353 -20.45 -16.42 -1.04
C ALA A 353 -19.52 -16.40 0.18
N LYS A 354 -18.48 -17.23 0.17
CA LYS A 354 -17.41 -17.16 1.17
C LYS A 354 -16.64 -15.86 1.09
N TYR A 355 -16.31 -15.39 -0.11
CA TYR A 355 -15.65 -14.10 -0.31
C TYR A 355 -16.45 -12.95 0.34
N PHE A 356 -17.77 -12.89 0.15
CA PHE A 356 -18.62 -11.87 0.79
C PHE A 356 -18.58 -11.97 2.32
N LYS A 357 -18.68 -13.19 2.87
CA LYS A 357 -18.60 -13.43 4.32
C LYS A 357 -17.24 -13.03 4.89
N THR A 358 -16.16 -13.36 4.20
CA THR A 358 -14.79 -13.01 4.59
C THR A 358 -14.56 -11.51 4.54
N MET A 359 -15.00 -10.83 3.46
CA MET A 359 -14.92 -9.37 3.35
C MET A 359 -15.65 -8.69 4.52
N GLN A 360 -16.89 -9.12 4.82
CA GLN A 360 -17.65 -8.58 5.94
C GLN A 360 -16.94 -8.86 7.29
N ARG A 361 -16.42 -10.08 7.49
CA ARG A 361 -15.67 -10.44 8.70
C ARG A 361 -14.47 -9.52 8.93
N VAL A 362 -13.67 -9.26 7.88
CA VAL A 362 -12.50 -8.38 7.99
C VAL A 362 -12.91 -6.92 8.24
N ILE A 363 -13.99 -6.45 7.61
CA ILE A 363 -14.55 -5.11 7.90
C ILE A 363 -14.96 -5.01 9.38
N ASP A 364 -15.63 -6.02 9.91
CA ASP A 364 -16.10 -6.03 11.30
C ASP A 364 -14.97 -6.10 12.33
N LEU A 365 -13.80 -6.64 11.95
CA LEU A 365 -12.57 -6.60 12.77
C LEU A 365 -11.94 -5.20 12.85
N LYS A 366 -12.34 -4.28 11.96
CA LYS A 366 -11.91 -2.86 11.94
C LYS A 366 -10.38 -2.67 12.01
N PRO A 367 -9.58 -3.35 11.16
CA PRO A 367 -8.15 -3.08 11.11
C PRO A 367 -7.88 -1.61 10.78
N LYS A 368 -6.90 -1.01 11.47
CA LYS A 368 -6.52 0.39 11.25
C LYS A 368 -5.90 0.59 9.88
N ASN A 369 -5.23 -0.44 9.35
CA ASN A 369 -4.63 -0.46 8.02
C ASN A 369 -4.81 -1.84 7.39
N ILE A 370 -5.01 -1.91 6.08
CA ILE A 370 -4.98 -3.17 5.34
C ILE A 370 -3.84 -3.16 4.32
N ILE A 371 -3.22 -4.32 4.11
CA ILE A 371 -2.05 -4.48 3.26
C ILE A 371 -2.37 -5.60 2.25
N PRO A 372 -2.66 -5.27 0.98
CA PRO A 372 -2.93 -6.26 -0.05
C PRO A 372 -1.64 -6.84 -0.64
N SER A 373 -1.74 -7.97 -1.33
CA SER A 373 -0.62 -8.51 -2.12
C SER A 373 -0.26 -7.65 -3.32
N HIS A 374 -1.19 -6.82 -3.79
CA HIS A 374 -0.98 -5.96 -4.95
C HIS A 374 -1.35 -4.52 -4.63
N GLY A 375 -0.33 -3.66 -4.67
CA GLY A 375 -0.45 -2.23 -4.43
C GLY A 375 0.13 -1.79 -3.09
N ILE A 376 -0.37 -0.67 -2.56
CA ILE A 376 0.14 -0.07 -1.33
C ILE A 376 -0.70 -0.48 -0.12
N ALA A 377 -0.15 -0.35 1.08
CA ALA A 377 -0.97 -0.34 2.29
C ALA A 377 -2.00 0.80 2.23
N VAL A 378 -3.18 0.63 2.83
CA VAL A 378 -4.23 1.65 2.85
C VAL A 378 -4.88 1.72 4.23
N GLY A 379 -5.28 2.92 4.65
CA GLY A 379 -5.90 3.17 5.94
C GLY A 379 -7.34 2.67 6.01
N GLY A 380 -7.67 2.05 7.14
CA GLY A 380 -9.00 1.57 7.49
C GLY A 380 -9.56 0.48 6.57
N THR A 381 -10.87 0.30 6.66
CA THR A 381 -11.65 -0.73 5.94
C THR A 381 -12.36 -0.19 4.70
N PHE A 382 -12.26 1.11 4.40
CA PHE A 382 -13.00 1.77 3.33
C PHE A 382 -12.87 1.03 1.98
N LYS A 383 -11.66 0.58 1.63
CA LYS A 383 -11.43 -0.12 0.37
C LYS A 383 -12.14 -1.48 0.29
N LEU A 384 -12.22 -2.20 1.42
CA LEU A 384 -12.98 -3.45 1.52
C LEU A 384 -14.48 -3.19 1.37
N GLU A 385 -14.99 -2.16 2.06
CA GLU A 385 -16.39 -1.75 2.01
C GLU A 385 -16.82 -1.32 0.60
N GLU A 386 -16.01 -0.47 -0.06
CA GLU A 386 -16.21 -0.06 -1.45
C GLU A 386 -16.25 -1.27 -2.38
N THR A 387 -15.29 -2.19 -2.23
CA THR A 387 -15.20 -3.41 -3.06
C THR A 387 -16.41 -4.31 -2.85
N LEU A 388 -16.80 -4.57 -1.60
CA LEU A 388 -17.97 -5.39 -1.26
C LEU A 388 -19.25 -4.77 -1.80
N LYS A 389 -19.44 -3.46 -1.62
CA LYS A 389 -20.59 -2.71 -2.17
C LYS A 389 -20.66 -2.82 -3.69
N HIS A 390 -19.53 -2.67 -4.38
CA HIS A 390 -19.45 -2.82 -5.82
C HIS A 390 -19.85 -4.24 -6.28
N ARG A 391 -19.41 -5.28 -5.56
CA ARG A 391 -19.79 -6.67 -5.86
C ARG A 391 -21.27 -6.94 -5.61
N MET A 392 -21.84 -6.39 -4.55
CA MET A 392 -23.28 -6.50 -4.28
C MET A 392 -24.11 -5.78 -5.36
N MET A 393 -23.65 -4.63 -5.85
CA MET A 393 -24.27 -3.94 -6.97
C MET A 393 -24.21 -4.80 -8.24
N ARG A 394 -23.05 -5.42 -8.51
CA ARG A 394 -22.86 -6.34 -9.63
C ARG A 394 -23.79 -7.55 -9.56
N GLU A 395 -23.94 -8.14 -8.38
CA GLU A 395 -24.87 -9.24 -8.15
C GLU A 395 -26.32 -8.86 -8.48
N LYS A 396 -26.76 -7.66 -8.05
CA LYS A 396 -28.11 -7.14 -8.38
C LYS A 396 -28.32 -7.02 -9.89
N GLN A 397 -27.33 -6.46 -10.62
CA GLN A 397 -27.39 -6.36 -12.08
C GLN A 397 -27.53 -7.74 -12.75
N ILE A 398 -26.77 -8.74 -12.27
CA ILE A 398 -26.84 -10.11 -12.80
C ILE A 398 -28.21 -10.74 -12.52
N ILE A 399 -28.78 -10.56 -11.32
CA ILE A 399 -30.13 -11.03 -10.98
C ILE A 399 -31.18 -10.41 -11.90
N GLU A 400 -31.09 -9.11 -12.18
CA GLU A 400 -32.03 -8.42 -13.07
C GLU A 400 -31.96 -8.95 -14.51
N LEU A 401 -30.75 -9.19 -15.02
CA LEU A 401 -30.55 -9.74 -16.37
C LEU A 401 -30.97 -11.22 -16.45
N LEU A 402 -30.73 -12.00 -15.40
CA LEU A 402 -31.23 -13.38 -15.30
C LEU A 402 -32.76 -13.44 -15.40
N LYS A 403 -33.47 -12.56 -14.69
CA LYS A 403 -34.94 -12.46 -14.76
C LYS A 403 -35.47 -12.09 -16.14
N GLN A 404 -34.64 -11.45 -16.97
CA GLN A 404 -34.94 -11.14 -18.37
C GLN A 404 -34.59 -12.30 -19.33
N GLY A 405 -34.09 -13.42 -18.82
CA GLY A 405 -33.71 -14.60 -19.60
C GLY A 405 -32.39 -14.46 -20.34
N LYS A 406 -31.50 -13.54 -19.92
CA LYS A 406 -30.20 -13.31 -20.55
C LYS A 406 -29.20 -14.44 -20.26
N THR A 407 -28.36 -14.77 -21.24
CA THR A 407 -27.20 -15.67 -21.05
C THR A 407 -25.99 -14.91 -20.50
N GLN A 408 -24.95 -15.64 -20.05
CA GLN A 408 -23.70 -15.04 -19.57
C GLN A 408 -23.03 -14.16 -20.63
N GLU A 409 -23.03 -14.62 -21.89
CA GLU A 409 -22.45 -13.93 -23.03
C GLU A 409 -23.22 -12.64 -23.36
N GLU A 410 -24.54 -12.65 -23.19
CA GLU A 410 -25.36 -11.45 -23.36
C GLU A 410 -25.20 -10.47 -22.18
N MET A 411 -24.94 -10.97 -20.97
CA MET A 411 -24.71 -10.13 -19.79
C MET A 411 -23.38 -9.37 -19.86
N LEU A 412 -22.33 -9.99 -20.41
CA LEU A 412 -20.98 -9.42 -20.46
C LEU A 412 -20.95 -7.98 -21.03
N PRO A 413 -21.43 -7.70 -22.26
CA PRO A 413 -21.38 -6.34 -22.82
C PRO A 413 -22.33 -5.35 -22.12
N LEU A 414 -23.39 -5.83 -21.45
CA LEU A 414 -24.31 -4.97 -20.70
C LEU A 414 -23.74 -4.54 -19.34
N ILE A 415 -22.95 -5.41 -18.72
CA ILE A 415 -22.40 -5.22 -17.39
C ILE A 415 -21.01 -4.54 -17.46
N TYR A 416 -20.22 -4.89 -18.46
CA TYR A 416 -18.83 -4.45 -18.65
C TYR A 416 -18.68 -3.60 -19.91
N GLU A 417 -19.51 -2.56 -20.02
CA GLU A 417 -19.45 -1.61 -21.14
C GLU A 417 -18.05 -0.98 -21.24
N GLY A 418 -17.47 -0.98 -22.45
CA GLY A 418 -16.15 -0.38 -22.71
C GLY A 418 -14.95 -1.15 -22.15
N LEU A 419 -15.15 -2.35 -21.60
CA LEU A 419 -14.06 -3.20 -21.12
C LEU A 419 -13.23 -3.72 -22.31
N ASP A 420 -11.90 -3.63 -22.21
CA ASP A 420 -10.97 -4.20 -23.19
C ASP A 420 -11.26 -5.71 -23.40
N ASN A 421 -11.33 -6.14 -24.66
CA ASN A 421 -11.57 -7.52 -25.06
C ASN A 421 -10.63 -8.51 -24.38
N LYS A 422 -9.40 -8.10 -24.05
CA LYS A 422 -8.44 -8.93 -23.31
C LYS A 422 -8.90 -9.30 -21.89
N LEU A 423 -9.78 -8.48 -21.30
CA LEU A 423 -10.31 -8.67 -19.96
C LEU A 423 -11.66 -9.41 -19.92
N HIS A 424 -12.27 -9.64 -21.09
CA HIS A 424 -13.56 -10.33 -21.20
C HIS A 424 -13.58 -11.72 -20.57
N PRO A 425 -12.55 -12.59 -20.73
CA PRO A 425 -12.55 -13.90 -20.09
C PRO A 425 -12.67 -13.82 -18.55
N TYR A 426 -11.97 -12.87 -17.92
CA TYR A 426 -12.02 -12.69 -16.46
C TYR A 426 -13.35 -12.09 -15.98
N ALA A 427 -13.94 -11.21 -16.79
CA ALA A 427 -15.27 -10.68 -16.55
C ALA A 427 -16.34 -11.79 -16.61
N LEU A 428 -16.24 -12.71 -17.57
CA LEU A 428 -17.11 -13.88 -17.64
C LEU A 428 -16.97 -14.81 -16.43
N MET A 429 -15.73 -15.09 -15.99
CA MET A 429 -15.50 -15.86 -14.75
C MET A 429 -16.14 -15.20 -13.53
N THR A 430 -16.11 -13.86 -13.46
CA THR A 430 -16.79 -13.11 -12.40
C THR A 430 -18.30 -13.27 -12.46
N ILE A 431 -18.90 -13.17 -13.66
CA ILE A 431 -20.34 -13.39 -13.86
C ILE A 431 -20.72 -14.81 -13.44
N GLU A 432 -19.97 -15.83 -13.88
CA GLU A 432 -20.20 -17.22 -13.51
C GLU A 432 -20.18 -17.43 -11.99
N SER A 433 -19.20 -16.84 -11.30
CA SER A 433 -19.07 -16.93 -9.85
C SER A 433 -20.28 -16.34 -9.10
N HIS A 434 -20.78 -15.19 -9.56
CA HIS A 434 -22.02 -14.62 -9.04
C HIS A 434 -23.24 -15.52 -9.32
N LEU A 435 -23.37 -16.07 -10.54
CA LEU A 435 -24.47 -16.95 -10.90
C LEU A 435 -24.53 -18.20 -10.03
N VAL A 436 -23.38 -18.79 -9.70
CA VAL A 436 -23.30 -19.93 -8.80
C VAL A 436 -23.79 -19.56 -7.40
N LYS A 437 -23.34 -18.42 -6.86
CA LYS A 437 -23.83 -17.92 -5.56
C LYS A 437 -25.35 -17.69 -5.58
N ILE A 438 -25.86 -16.96 -6.57
CA ILE A 438 -27.28 -16.64 -6.75
C ILE A 438 -28.12 -17.94 -6.75
N LYS A 439 -27.69 -18.94 -7.53
CA LYS A 439 -28.36 -20.24 -7.61
C LYS A 439 -28.33 -20.98 -6.27
N ASN A 440 -27.18 -21.03 -5.60
CA ASN A 440 -27.02 -21.74 -4.33
C ASN A 440 -27.83 -21.10 -3.18
N GLU A 441 -28.01 -19.78 -3.21
CA GLU A 441 -28.77 -19.03 -2.20
C GLU A 441 -30.27 -18.88 -2.57
N GLY A 442 -30.70 -19.33 -3.74
CA GLY A 442 -32.11 -19.24 -4.18
C GLY A 442 -32.59 -17.81 -4.44
N LEU A 443 -31.70 -16.93 -4.91
CA LEU A 443 -32.00 -15.51 -5.12
C LEU A 443 -32.65 -15.18 -6.48
N ALA A 444 -32.54 -16.08 -7.45
CA ALA A 444 -33.16 -15.97 -8.77
C ALA A 444 -33.39 -17.35 -9.41
#